data_AF-A0A1F3VP76-F1
#
_entry.id   AF-A0A1F3VP76-F1
#
_cell.length_a   1.000
_cell.length_b   1.000
_cell.length_c   1.000
_cell.angle_alpha   90.00
_cell.angle_beta   90.00
_cell.angle_gamma   90.00
#
_symmetry.space_group_name_H-M   'P 1'
#
loop_
_entity.id
_entity.type
_entity.pdbx_description
1 polymer ?
#
loop_
_entity_poly.entity_id
_entity_poly.type
_entity_poly.pdbx_seq_one_letter_code
_entity_poly.pdbx_strand_id
1 'polypeptide(L)' 'MCHNCGGKLKKVITDLPFKIKDNSIVIIKKLPVLQCLNCNEYLIEDSVMEKVDCI' A
#
# COMPACT_ATOMS: atom_id res chain seq x y z
N MET A 1 -3.11 -13.52 6.13
CA MET A 1 -3.52 -14.14 4.84
C MET A 1 -4.23 -13.07 4.01
N CYS A 2 -4.13 -13.10 2.68
CA CYS A 2 -4.86 -12.16 1.82
C CYS A 2 -6.37 -12.38 1.96
N HIS A 3 -7.14 -11.30 2.16
CA HIS A 3 -8.58 -11.38 2.36
C HIS A 3 -9.35 -11.76 1.08
N ASN A 4 -8.79 -11.46 -0.09
CA ASN A 4 -9.41 -11.75 -1.37
C ASN A 4 -9.19 -13.19 -1.86
N CYS A 5 -7.95 -13.72 -1.75
CA CYS A 5 -7.62 -15.05 -2.29
C CYS A 5 -7.09 -16.06 -1.25
N GLY A 6 -6.95 -15.70 0.02
CA GLY A 6 -6.34 -16.55 1.04
C GLY A 6 -4.82 -16.76 0.88
N GLY A 7 -4.21 -16.16 -0.15
CA GLY A 7 -2.79 -16.32 -0.48
C GLY A 7 -1.84 -15.71 0.56
N LYS A 8 -0.54 -16.04 0.41
CA LYS A 8 0.53 -15.46 1.22
C LYS A 8 0.76 -14.01 0.82
N LEU A 9 0.78 -13.14 1.83
CA LEU A 9 1.16 -11.74 1.71
C LEU A 9 2.67 -11.63 1.96
N LYS A 10 3.37 -10.87 1.12
CA LYS A 10 4.80 -10.60 1.26
C LYS A 10 5.01 -9.11 1.45
N LYS A 11 5.83 -8.72 2.42
CA LYS A 11 6.26 -7.32 2.57
C LYS A 11 7.19 -6.95 1.40
N VAL A 12 6.80 -5.90 0.69
CA VAL A 12 7.55 -5.31 -0.43
C VAL A 12 7.57 -3.81 -0.26
N ILE A 13 8.64 -3.19 -0.74
CA ILE A 13 8.83 -1.75 -0.70
C ILE A 13 8.60 -1.25 -2.13
N THR A 14 7.61 -0.40 -2.33
CA THR A 14 7.22 0.11 -3.66
C THR A 14 6.85 1.58 -3.60
N ASP A 15 6.67 2.22 -4.75
CA ASP A 15 6.15 3.57 -4.84
C ASP A 15 4.66 3.54 -5.23
N LEU A 16 3.83 4.23 -4.45
CA LEU A 16 2.40 4.30 -4.69
C LEU A 16 1.94 5.75 -4.81
N PRO A 17 1.12 6.08 -5.82
CA PRO A 17 0.45 7.36 -5.91
C PRO A 17 -0.74 7.41 -4.93
N PHE A 18 -0.75 8.42 -4.06
CA PHE A 18 -1.89 8.74 -3.19
C PHE A 18 -2.53 10.05 -3.63
N LYS A 19 -3.85 10.05 -3.76
CA LYS A 19 -4.62 11.28 -3.97
C LYS A 19 -4.89 11.92 -2.62
N ILE A 20 -4.27 13.07 -2.35
CA ILE A 20 -4.47 13.83 -1.11
C ILE A 20 -5.49 14.97 -1.27
N LYS A 21 -5.68 15.50 -2.48
CA LYS A 21 -6.71 16.52 -2.78
C LYS A 21 -7.33 16.24 -4.14
N ASP A 22 -8.45 16.93 -4.43
CA ASP A 22 -9.16 16.74 -5.70
C ASP A 22 -8.28 16.90 -6.95
N ASN A 23 -7.26 17.75 -6.86
CA ASN A 23 -6.35 18.06 -7.97
C ASN A 23 -4.87 17.83 -7.65
N SER A 24 -4.54 17.02 -6.63
CA SER A 24 -3.15 16.74 -6.25
C SER A 24 -2.95 15.27 -5.89
N ILE A 25 -2.03 14.64 -6.63
CA ILE A 25 -1.57 13.26 -6.41
C ILE A 25 -0.12 13.34 -5.97
N VAL A 26 0.23 12.68 -4.88
CA VAL A 26 1.60 12.61 -4.38
C VAL A 26 2.07 11.17 -4.48
N ILE A 27 3.26 10.98 -5.07
CA ILE A 27 3.86 9.66 -5.22
C ILE A 27 4.77 9.43 -4.01
N ILE A 28 4.36 8.51 -3.14
CA ILE A 28 5.12 8.17 -1.94
C ILE A 28 6.07 7.05 -2.30
N LYS A 29 7.36 7.37 -2.34
CA LYS A 29 8.41 6.43 -2.68
C LYS A 29 8.78 5.59 -1.47
N LYS A 30 9.19 4.33 -1.72
CA LYS A 30 9.65 3.38 -0.70
C LYS A 30 8.61 3.12 0.39
N LEU A 31 7.34 3.06 0.02
CA LEU A 31 6.25 2.68 0.91
C LEU A 31 6.31 1.16 1.16
N PRO A 32 6.45 0.71 2.41
CA PRO A 32 6.34 -0.70 2.74
C PRO A 32 4.87 -1.14 2.67
N VAL A 33 4.56 -2.09 1.80
CA VAL A 33 3.22 -2.67 1.64
C VAL A 33 3.27 -4.19 1.63
N LEU A 34 2.14 -4.83 1.90
CA LEU A 34 1.96 -6.26 1.80
C LEU A 34 1.37 -6.59 0.43
N GLN A 35 2.16 -7.14 -0.48
CA GLN A 35 1.67 -7.61 -1.77
C GLN A 35 1.34 -9.11 -1.70
N CYS A 36 0.15 -9.49 -2.15
CA CYS A 36 -0.18 -10.88 -2.35
C CYS A 36 0.48 -11.41 -3.64
N LEU A 37 1.25 -12.49 -3.52
CA LEU A 37 1.90 -13.11 -4.69
C LEU A 37 0.92 -13.84 -5.62
N ASN A 38 -0.32 -14.07 -5.19
CA ASN A 38 -1.29 -14.87 -5.94
C ASN A 38 -2.29 -14.01 -6.73
N CYS A 39 -2.83 -12.95 -6.12
CA CYS A 39 -3.79 -12.03 -6.77
C CYS A 39 -3.22 -10.63 -7.08
N ASN A 40 -1.95 -10.37 -6.75
CA ASN A 40 -1.30 -9.04 -6.88
C ASN A 40 -1.98 -7.92 -6.09
N GLU A 41 -2.79 -8.27 -5.09
CA GLU A 41 -3.44 -7.31 -4.21
C GLU A 41 -2.41 -6.67 -3.26
N TYR A 42 -2.48 -5.34 -3.15
CA TYR A 42 -1.68 -4.58 -2.19
C TYR A 42 -2.50 -4.30 -0.95
N LEU A 43 -1.92 -4.58 0.20
CA LEU A 43 -2.49 -4.33 1.51
C LEU A 43 -1.54 -3.39 2.25
N ILE A 44 -2.06 -2.24 2.64
CA ILE A 44 -1.32 -1.21 3.37
C ILE A 44 -1.67 -1.40 4.84
N GLU A 45 -0.65 -1.55 5.70
CA GLU A 45 -0.87 -1.66 7.15
C GLU A 45 -1.25 -0.30 7.74
N ASP A 46 -2.05 -0.27 8.82
CA ASP A 46 -2.48 0.98 9.46
C ASP A 46 -1.32 1.91 9.82
N SER A 47 -0.22 1.37 10.37
CA SER A 47 0.98 2.15 10.69
C SER A 47 1.66 2.79 9.49
N VAL A 48 1.42 2.28 8.28
CA VAL A 48 1.88 2.88 7.03
C VAL A 48 0.92 3.96 6.60
N MET A 49 -0.39 3.72 6.71
CA MET A 49 -1.42 4.69 6.39
C MET A 49 -1.34 5.93 7.30
N GLU A 50 -1.08 5.77 8.60
CA GLU A 50 -0.84 6.88 9.53
C GLU A 50 0.32 7.77 9.09
N LYS A 51 1.40 7.17 8.56
CA LYS A 51 2.54 7.94 8.03
C LYS A 51 2.21 8.69 6.75
N VAL A 52 1.30 8.14 5.95
CA VAL A 52 0.81 8.79 4.72
C VAL A 52 -0.13 9.94 5.07
N ASP A 53 -0.98 9.78 6.07
CA ASP A 53 -1.95 10.80 6.52
C ASP A 53 -1.28 12.03 7.15
N CYS A 54 -0.10 11.84 7.76
CA CYS A 54 0.71 12.93 8.31
C CYS A 54 1.45 13.80 7.26
N ILE A 55 1.25 13.58 5.94
CA ILE A 55 1.89 14.34 4.84
C ILE A 55 0.96 15.43 4.33
#